data_AF-A0AAJ0GXI1-F1
#
_entry.id   AF-A0AAJ0GXI1-F1
#
_cell.length_a   1.000
_cell.length_b   1.000
_cell.length_c   1.000
_cell.angle_alpha   90.00
_cell.angle_beta   90.00
_cell.angle_gamma   90.00
#
_symmetry.space_group_name_H-M   'P 1'
#
loop_
_entity.id
_entity.type
_entity.pdbx_description
1 polymer ?
#
loop_
_entity_poly.entity_id
_entity_poly.type
_entity_poly.pdbx_seq_one_letter_code
_entity_poly.pdbx_strand_id
1 'polypeptide(L)'
;MGEPMAGDSTAPEARSTRSPSDSSNESVRDGIDTSGRDGPDDFSEKRDTLPERFGLSRLAIPLALLVGGAITGGTTYALVSRVQNLIANASVDGDKSRWLQTARTAAYDACYYGCNDCSDPSFAYNACQLTAQAKVKGIICAGEEMWNWAAADRYPEACLMAVAQLLMGVELERVKQSYRNQLAIIVLTVLGGVVGGVITYVVWRRLTTSKAQQEAAKAEKSSNGKKWSICRPAMWKDEKHHHHQPTNNDDRPLSRRSSSSSSRRGSQPRTSLSSLATATTASLTILSTSPSGASAYPCTGHEPAWNQFFVSPNGTIAGVLHGWLGDCYDRRDCDQRCSTSCSSSGSGSSRSCSRKCTTSDCHTIVTVTRTPKEYVDAIVPRVRACGFTMVDALAGSGSIVVTVAERVGNPRLERDWWVRVSVNGLNVTRGDQTDDMVLCLHGIGG
;
A
#
# COMPACT_ATOMS: atom_id res chain seq x y z
N MET A 1 -36.03 28.80 59.39
CA MET A 1 -37.23 28.94 58.54
C MET A 1 -36.79 29.68 57.29
N GLY A 2 -36.75 28.99 56.16
CA GLY A 2 -36.15 29.47 54.92
C GLY A 2 -35.85 28.26 54.04
N GLU A 3 -36.85 27.82 53.31
CA GLU A 3 -36.71 26.82 52.24
C GLU A 3 -35.82 27.36 51.11
N PRO A 4 -35.12 26.47 50.40
CA PRO A 4 -34.88 26.68 48.98
C PRO A 4 -35.42 25.52 48.14
N MET A 5 -36.49 25.82 47.42
CA MET A 5 -36.72 25.59 45.99
C MET A 5 -35.98 24.40 45.35
N ALA A 6 -36.73 23.31 45.17
CA ALA A 6 -36.42 22.26 44.20
C ALA A 6 -36.60 22.81 42.77
N GLY A 7 -35.48 23.00 42.07
CA GLY A 7 -35.44 23.29 40.64
C GLY A 7 -35.40 22.00 39.84
N ASP A 8 -36.58 21.54 39.42
CA ASP A 8 -36.76 20.47 38.44
C ASP A 8 -36.34 21.01 37.06
N SER A 9 -35.26 20.46 36.49
CA SER A 9 -34.78 20.78 35.14
C SER A 9 -34.71 19.51 34.33
N THR A 10 -35.88 19.14 33.82
CA THR A 10 -36.08 18.16 32.75
C THR A 10 -35.45 18.70 31.47
N ALA A 11 -34.34 18.11 31.05
CA ALA A 11 -33.73 18.39 29.75
C ALA A 11 -34.58 17.79 28.61
N PRO A 12 -34.85 18.53 27.52
CA PRO A 12 -35.59 17.98 26.39
C PRO A 12 -34.72 17.02 25.59
N GLU A 13 -35.26 15.82 25.42
CA GLU A 13 -34.81 14.76 24.52
C GLU A 13 -34.68 15.32 23.09
N ALA A 14 -33.44 15.53 22.64
CA ALA A 14 -33.14 15.96 21.28
C ALA A 14 -33.44 14.82 20.31
N ARG A 15 -34.67 14.87 19.80
CA ARG A 15 -35.21 14.06 18.70
C ARG A 15 -34.27 14.12 17.49
N SER A 16 -33.61 13.01 17.22
CA SER A 16 -32.85 12.77 15.99
C SER A 16 -33.78 12.84 14.78
N THR A 17 -33.81 14.00 14.13
CA THR A 17 -34.41 14.17 12.81
C THR A 17 -33.50 13.49 11.79
N ARG A 18 -33.92 12.31 11.36
CA ARG A 18 -33.52 11.71 10.07
C ARG A 18 -33.69 12.76 8.97
N SER A 19 -32.59 13.13 8.33
CA SER A 19 -32.63 13.74 7.00
C SER A 19 -32.90 12.63 5.97
N PRO A 20 -33.94 12.78 5.13
CA PRO A 20 -34.08 12.02 3.91
C PRO A 20 -33.28 12.72 2.81
N SER A 21 -32.31 12.03 2.23
CA SER A 21 -31.70 12.44 0.96
C SER A 21 -32.18 11.49 -0.13
N ASP A 22 -33.45 11.68 -0.51
CA ASP A 22 -33.94 11.42 -1.85
C ASP A 22 -33.78 12.72 -2.64
N SER A 23 -33.17 12.63 -3.82
CA SER A 23 -33.71 13.17 -5.08
C SER A 23 -32.56 13.51 -6.05
N SER A 24 -32.40 12.63 -7.03
CA SER A 24 -32.47 12.99 -8.45
C SER A 24 -31.99 14.39 -8.84
N ASN A 25 -30.78 14.48 -9.38
CA ASN A 25 -30.45 15.41 -10.46
C ASN A 25 -29.91 14.54 -11.61
N GLU A 26 -30.77 14.17 -12.55
CA GLU A 26 -31.14 14.97 -13.72
C GLU A 26 -30.05 14.90 -14.79
N SER A 27 -30.24 13.87 -15.61
CA SER A 27 -29.68 13.62 -16.92
C SER A 27 -30.14 14.69 -17.92
N VAL A 28 -29.25 15.59 -18.38
CA VAL A 28 -29.53 16.44 -19.55
C VAL A 28 -28.22 16.83 -20.26
N ARG A 29 -28.18 16.59 -21.60
CA ARG A 29 -27.26 17.09 -22.67
C ARG A 29 -25.89 16.41 -22.83
N ASP A 30 -25.45 15.97 -24.01
CA ASP A 30 -26.02 16.00 -25.37
C ASP A 30 -25.54 14.77 -26.15
N GLY A 31 -26.49 13.98 -26.64
CA GLY A 31 -26.27 13.02 -27.71
C GLY A 31 -26.25 13.78 -29.03
N ILE A 32 -25.13 13.72 -29.74
CA ILE A 32 -25.07 14.13 -31.14
C ILE A 32 -25.60 12.97 -31.96
N ASP A 33 -26.89 13.07 -32.28
CA ASP A 33 -27.51 12.37 -33.41
C ASP A 33 -26.87 12.87 -34.70
N THR A 34 -26.21 11.97 -35.43
CA THR A 34 -26.04 12.11 -36.88
C THR A 34 -26.88 11.04 -37.54
N SER A 35 -28.16 11.37 -37.74
CA SER A 35 -29.07 10.62 -38.60
C SER A 35 -28.87 11.04 -40.06
N GLY A 36 -28.81 10.02 -40.92
CA GLY A 36 -29.45 10.00 -42.24
C GLY A 36 -29.02 11.05 -43.27
N ARG A 37 -28.19 10.62 -44.22
CA ARG A 37 -28.42 10.99 -45.61
C ARG A 37 -28.02 9.86 -46.56
N ASP A 38 -29.04 9.28 -47.17
CA ASP A 38 -28.99 8.43 -48.35
C ASP A 38 -28.36 9.15 -49.55
N GLY A 39 -27.71 8.39 -50.43
CA GLY A 39 -27.34 8.83 -51.78
C GLY A 39 -26.12 8.09 -52.36
N PRO A 40 -26.30 7.19 -53.34
CA PRO A 40 -25.21 6.49 -54.02
C PRO A 40 -24.80 7.25 -55.29
N ASP A 41 -23.72 8.02 -55.21
CA ASP A 41 -23.12 8.63 -56.41
C ASP A 41 -21.80 7.94 -56.75
N ASP A 42 -21.92 7.08 -57.77
CA ASP A 42 -20.89 6.40 -58.51
C ASP A 42 -19.99 7.43 -59.23
N PHE A 43 -19.03 8.00 -58.51
CA PHE A 43 -17.91 8.71 -59.12
C PHE A 43 -16.76 7.74 -59.37
N SER A 44 -16.81 7.18 -60.58
CA SER A 44 -15.67 6.56 -61.27
C SER A 44 -14.58 7.62 -61.50
N GLU A 45 -13.85 7.96 -60.44
CA GLU A 45 -12.73 8.89 -60.50
C GLU A 45 -11.51 8.17 -61.10
N LYS A 46 -11.24 8.52 -62.35
CA LYS A 46 -9.99 8.27 -63.06
C LYS A 46 -8.82 8.55 -62.12
N ARG A 47 -8.16 7.49 -61.65
CA ARG A 47 -6.82 7.58 -61.08
C ARG A 47 -5.88 7.98 -62.20
N ASP A 48 -5.73 9.28 -62.40
CA ASP A 48 -4.60 9.83 -63.10
C ASP A 48 -3.35 9.42 -62.32
N THR A 49 -2.60 8.53 -62.94
CA THR A 49 -1.25 8.11 -62.58
C THR A 49 -0.36 9.34 -62.56
N LEU A 50 -0.31 10.01 -61.40
CA LEU A 50 0.65 11.05 -61.11
C LEU A 50 2.07 10.44 -61.15
N PRO A 51 3.02 11.12 -61.81
CA PRO A 51 4.35 10.59 -62.07
C PRO A 51 5.11 10.38 -60.77
N GLU A 52 5.87 9.28 -60.73
CA GLU A 52 6.77 8.89 -59.66
C GLU A 52 7.56 10.09 -59.11
N ARG A 53 7.20 10.54 -57.90
CA ARG A 53 8.00 11.46 -57.10
C ARG A 53 9.23 10.72 -56.56
N PHE A 54 10.29 10.69 -57.36
CA PHE A 54 11.63 10.36 -56.94
C PHE A 54 12.10 11.32 -55.82
N GLY A 55 12.42 10.79 -54.63
CA GLY A 55 13.30 11.46 -53.66
C GLY A 55 12.78 11.75 -52.24
N LEU A 56 11.46 11.79 -51.99
CA LEU A 56 10.92 12.25 -50.69
C LEU A 56 10.87 11.19 -49.58
N SER A 57 10.97 9.91 -49.91
CA SER A 57 10.89 8.81 -48.92
C SER A 57 12.06 8.80 -47.92
N ARG A 58 13.22 9.37 -48.27
CA ARG A 58 14.35 9.52 -47.34
C ARG A 58 14.16 10.64 -46.30
N LEU A 59 13.29 11.62 -46.57
CA LEU A 59 12.98 12.72 -45.65
C LEU A 59 11.81 12.41 -44.71
N ALA A 60 10.99 11.40 -45.02
CA ALA A 60 9.81 11.07 -44.22
C ALA A 60 10.14 10.66 -42.77
N ILE A 61 11.22 9.90 -42.55
CA ILE A 61 11.65 9.45 -41.22
C ILE A 61 12.12 10.60 -40.33
N PRO A 62 13.09 11.45 -40.75
CA PRO A 62 13.53 12.56 -39.91
C PRO A 62 12.40 13.56 -39.65
N LEU A 63 11.51 13.79 -40.61
CA LEU A 63 10.37 14.69 -40.44
C LEU A 63 9.34 14.11 -39.46
N ALA A 64 9.05 12.81 -39.50
CA ALA A 64 8.20 12.14 -38.52
C ALA A 64 8.79 12.19 -37.10
N LEU A 65 10.10 12.03 -36.95
CA LEU A 65 10.78 12.16 -35.66
C LEU A 65 10.73 13.60 -35.13
N LEU A 66 10.89 14.60 -36.01
CA LEU A 66 10.80 16.02 -35.64
C LEU A 66 9.38 16.38 -35.18
N VAL A 67 8.36 15.95 -35.93
CA VAL A 67 6.95 16.19 -35.59
C VAL A 67 6.57 15.46 -34.30
N GLY A 68 6.96 14.18 -34.16
CA GLY A 68 6.74 13.40 -32.95
C GLY A 68 7.42 14.02 -31.73
N GLY A 69 8.66 14.48 -31.89
CA GLY A 69 9.42 15.19 -30.86
C GLY A 69 8.77 16.52 -30.46
N ALA A 70 8.29 17.30 -31.42
CA ALA A 70 7.60 18.56 -31.16
C ALA A 70 6.27 18.36 -30.42
N ILE A 71 5.47 17.36 -30.83
CA ILE A 71 4.21 17.03 -30.15
C ILE A 71 4.49 16.53 -28.73
N THR A 72 5.44 15.60 -28.57
CA THR A 72 5.77 15.03 -27.25
C THR A 72 6.37 16.08 -26.33
N GLY A 73 7.29 16.92 -26.83
CA GLY A 73 7.89 18.02 -26.09
C GLY A 73 6.86 19.08 -25.69
N GLY A 74 6.02 19.51 -26.63
CA GLY A 74 4.98 20.51 -26.39
C GLY A 74 3.93 20.04 -25.38
N THR A 75 3.44 18.80 -25.52
CA THR A 75 2.49 18.20 -24.56
C THR A 75 3.10 18.00 -23.18
N THR A 76 4.34 17.52 -23.10
CA THR A 76 5.05 17.36 -21.82
C THR A 76 5.27 18.70 -21.14
N TYR A 77 5.68 19.73 -21.89
CA TYR A 77 5.88 21.07 -21.34
C TYR A 77 4.57 21.68 -20.82
N ALA A 78 3.49 21.61 -21.60
CA ALA A 78 2.18 22.12 -21.17
C ALA A 78 1.68 21.40 -19.90
N LEU A 79 1.93 20.09 -19.81
CA LEU A 79 1.57 19.30 -18.65
C LEU A 79 2.40 19.66 -17.41
N VAL A 80 3.72 19.78 -17.55
CA VAL A 80 4.63 20.17 -16.45
C VAL A 80 4.25 21.57 -15.94
N SER A 81 4.01 22.53 -16.85
CA SER A 81 3.56 23.88 -16.50
C SER A 81 2.23 23.87 -15.75
N ARG A 82 1.26 23.05 -16.20
CA ARG A 82 -0.02 22.87 -15.50
C ARG A 82 0.18 22.31 -14.09
N VAL A 83 1.04 21.32 -13.91
CA VAL A 83 1.33 20.75 -12.58
C VAL A 83 2.05 21.76 -11.68
N GLN A 84 3.01 22.52 -12.22
CA GLN A 84 3.67 23.59 -11.46
C GLN A 84 2.66 24.65 -11.00
N ASN A 85 1.71 25.03 -11.87
CA ASN A 85 0.64 25.94 -11.50
C ASN A 85 -0.31 25.36 -10.44
N LEU A 86 -0.60 24.05 -10.50
CA LEU A 86 -1.39 23.36 -9.46
C LEU A 86 -0.64 23.30 -8.12
N ILE A 87 0.68 23.12 -8.12
CA ILE A 87 1.50 23.15 -6.92
C ILE A 87 1.57 24.56 -6.33
N ALA A 88 1.70 25.58 -7.18
CA ALA A 88 1.76 26.98 -6.76
C ALA A 88 0.43 27.46 -6.17
N ASN A 89 -0.69 27.02 -6.74
CA ASN A 89 -2.03 27.34 -6.28
C ASN A 89 -2.62 26.29 -5.35
N ALA A 90 -1.81 25.33 -4.88
CA ALA A 90 -2.27 24.37 -3.89
C ALA A 90 -2.58 25.13 -2.61
N SER A 91 -3.84 25.12 -2.20
CA SER A 91 -4.29 25.63 -0.92
C SER A 91 -5.07 24.53 -0.21
N VAL A 92 -4.89 24.45 1.09
CA VAL A 92 -5.76 23.62 1.93
C VAL A 92 -7.05 24.40 2.21
N ASP A 93 -8.10 23.69 2.62
CA ASP A 93 -9.37 24.29 3.00
C ASP A 93 -9.17 25.46 3.96
N GLY A 94 -9.75 26.62 3.64
CA GLY A 94 -9.62 27.85 4.40
C GLY A 94 -10.52 27.92 5.63
N ASP A 95 -11.36 26.91 5.88
CA ASP A 95 -12.27 26.89 7.02
C ASP A 95 -11.52 26.77 8.35
N LYS A 96 -11.34 27.92 9.01
CA LYS A 96 -10.71 28.04 10.33
C LYS A 96 -11.37 27.12 11.37
N SER A 97 -12.69 26.95 11.32
CA SER A 97 -13.41 26.17 12.34
C SER A 97 -13.06 24.69 12.26
N ARG A 98 -12.98 24.15 11.04
CA ARG A 98 -12.53 22.78 10.77
C ARG A 98 -11.12 22.53 11.30
N TRP A 99 -10.19 23.46 11.08
CA TRP A 99 -8.80 23.29 11.55
C TRP A 99 -8.64 23.44 13.04
N LEU A 100 -9.40 24.33 13.69
CA LEU A 100 -9.43 24.40 15.15
C LEU A 100 -9.98 23.11 15.76
N GLN A 101 -11.06 22.56 15.19
CA GLN A 101 -11.61 21.28 15.64
C GLN A 101 -10.62 20.14 15.43
N THR A 102 -9.92 20.13 14.29
CA THR A 102 -8.89 19.13 13.98
C THR A 102 -7.68 19.26 14.91
N ALA A 103 -7.23 20.48 15.21
CA ALA A 103 -6.15 20.72 16.17
C ALA A 103 -6.55 20.24 17.58
N ARG A 104 -7.81 20.46 17.98
CA ARG A 104 -8.32 19.94 19.25
C ARG A 104 -8.31 18.42 19.25
N THR A 105 -8.95 17.77 18.30
CA THR A 105 -9.14 16.31 18.34
C THR A 105 -7.87 15.52 18.01
N ALA A 106 -7.14 15.93 16.96
CA ALA A 106 -5.99 15.18 16.45
C ALA A 106 -4.67 15.48 17.18
N ALA A 107 -4.56 16.62 17.86
CA ALA A 107 -3.35 16.98 18.60
C ALA A 107 -3.61 17.06 20.11
N TYR A 108 -4.52 17.92 20.57
CA TYR A 108 -4.71 18.12 22.00
C TYR A 108 -5.35 16.90 22.69
N ASP A 109 -6.54 16.47 22.23
CA ASP A 109 -7.24 15.32 22.80
C ASP A 109 -6.41 14.04 22.65
N ALA A 110 -5.76 13.86 21.51
CA ALA A 110 -4.80 12.77 21.29
C ALA A 110 -3.62 12.80 22.27
N CYS A 111 -3.08 13.98 22.58
CA CYS A 111 -2.03 14.14 23.58
C CYS A 111 -2.55 13.93 25.01
N TYR A 112 -3.77 14.37 25.33
CA TYR A 112 -4.36 14.41 26.67
C TYR A 112 -5.01 13.08 27.09
N TYR A 113 -5.86 12.52 26.25
CA TYR A 113 -6.49 11.22 26.50
C TYR A 113 -5.59 10.07 26.07
N GLY A 114 -4.54 10.37 25.30
CA GLY A 114 -3.69 9.36 24.71
C GLY A 114 -4.51 8.54 23.74
N CYS A 115 -4.31 7.23 23.83
CA CYS A 115 -5.01 6.28 23.01
C CYS A 115 -5.52 5.10 23.84
N ASN A 116 -6.68 4.56 23.49
CA ASN A 116 -7.18 3.30 24.00
C ASN A 116 -6.79 2.20 23.02
N ASP A 117 -5.82 1.35 23.38
CA ASP A 117 -5.48 0.14 22.63
C ASP A 117 -5.07 0.33 21.15
N CYS A 118 -4.50 1.47 20.75
CA CYS A 118 -4.05 1.61 19.36
C CYS A 118 -2.79 0.81 19.04
N SER A 119 -2.66 0.49 17.76
CA SER A 119 -1.48 -0.11 17.16
C SER A 119 -0.25 0.79 17.09
N ASP A 120 -0.42 2.12 17.20
CA ASP A 120 0.69 3.07 17.19
C ASP A 120 1.01 3.58 18.61
N PRO A 121 2.03 3.02 19.28
CA PRO A 121 2.42 3.48 20.61
C PRO A 121 2.98 4.91 20.62
N SER A 122 3.38 5.44 19.46
CA SER A 122 3.86 6.81 19.34
C SER A 122 2.73 7.82 19.14
N PHE A 123 1.47 7.40 19.05
CA PHE A 123 0.33 8.28 18.75
C PHE A 123 0.25 9.49 19.70
N ALA A 124 0.17 9.23 21.01
CA ALA A 124 0.08 10.28 22.02
C ALA A 124 1.36 11.13 22.07
N TYR A 125 2.52 10.50 21.90
CA TYR A 125 3.81 11.19 21.88
C TYR A 125 3.93 12.17 20.71
N ASN A 126 3.58 11.73 19.50
CA ASN A 126 3.61 12.57 18.31
C ASN A 126 2.61 13.72 18.44
N ALA A 127 1.43 13.47 18.99
CA ALA A 127 0.43 14.49 19.27
C ALA A 127 0.96 15.53 20.28
N CYS A 128 1.57 15.09 21.39
CA CYS A 128 2.16 16.00 22.37
C CYS A 128 3.32 16.81 21.78
N GLN A 129 4.20 16.18 21.00
CA GLN A 129 5.28 16.89 20.29
C GLN A 129 4.75 17.93 19.31
N LEU A 130 3.63 17.66 18.63
CA LEU A 130 2.98 18.62 17.74
C LEU A 130 2.45 19.83 18.53
N THR A 131 1.84 19.62 19.70
CA THR A 131 1.41 20.72 20.58
C THR A 131 2.60 21.55 21.09
N ALA A 132 3.70 20.90 21.49
CA ALA A 132 4.92 21.57 21.94
C ALA A 132 5.63 22.41 20.85
N GLN A 133 5.39 22.12 19.58
CA GLN A 133 5.90 22.94 18.46
C GLN A 133 5.17 24.29 18.31
N ALA A 134 3.96 24.43 18.89
CA ALA A 134 3.20 25.67 18.83
C ALA A 134 3.84 26.73 19.75
N LYS A 135 4.39 27.78 19.13
CA LYS A 135 5.04 28.89 19.86
C LYS A 135 4.11 30.10 19.93
N VAL A 136 3.47 30.30 21.07
CA VAL A 136 2.66 31.48 21.36
C VAL A 136 3.35 32.30 22.46
N LYS A 137 3.53 33.61 22.23
CA LYS A 137 4.28 34.47 23.15
C LYS A 137 3.58 34.53 24.51
N GLY A 138 4.27 34.07 25.56
CA GLY A 138 3.77 34.13 26.94
C GLY A 138 2.74 33.06 27.32
N ILE A 139 2.50 32.07 26.46
CA ILE A 139 1.57 30.97 26.71
C ILE A 139 2.28 29.64 26.46
N ILE A 140 2.22 28.72 27.42
CA ILE A 140 2.71 27.35 27.27
C ILE A 140 1.66 26.57 26.47
N CYS A 141 2.05 26.02 25.32
CA CYS A 141 1.19 25.19 24.47
C CYS A 141 1.63 23.72 24.46
N ALA A 142 2.60 23.33 25.29
CA ALA A 142 3.04 21.95 25.38
C ALA A 142 1.98 21.12 26.14
N GLY A 143 1.24 20.28 25.42
CA GLY A 143 0.16 19.46 26.01
C GLY A 143 0.66 18.53 27.12
N GLU A 144 1.93 18.10 27.05
CA GLU A 144 2.61 17.30 28.07
C GLU A 144 2.85 18.04 29.40
N GLU A 145 2.82 19.38 29.41
CA GLU A 145 2.88 20.19 30.64
C GLU A 145 1.48 20.56 31.16
N MET A 146 0.44 20.30 30.37
CA MET A 146 -0.95 20.74 30.62
C MET A 146 -1.90 19.59 30.94
N TRP A 147 -1.38 18.38 31.14
CA TRP A 147 -2.17 17.16 31.34
C TRP A 147 -3.02 17.16 32.62
N ASN A 148 -2.69 18.01 33.59
CA ASN A 148 -3.41 18.13 34.87
C ASN A 148 -4.29 19.39 34.97
N TRP A 149 -4.46 20.15 33.89
CA TRP A 149 -5.27 21.38 33.92
C TRP A 149 -6.76 21.09 33.99
N ALA A 150 -7.50 21.96 34.69
CA ALA A 150 -8.94 21.86 34.85
C ALA A 150 -9.68 21.89 33.50
N ALA A 151 -10.76 21.12 33.39
CA ALA A 151 -11.53 20.95 32.15
C ALA A 151 -11.97 22.26 31.47
N ALA A 152 -12.32 23.28 32.26
CA ALA A 152 -12.80 24.56 31.76
C ALA A 152 -11.71 25.39 31.06
N ASP A 153 -10.45 25.24 31.48
CA ASP A 153 -9.30 25.99 30.95
C ASP A 153 -8.41 25.11 30.04
N ARG A 154 -8.96 23.98 29.57
CA ARG A 154 -8.21 23.02 28.74
C ARG A 154 -7.84 23.64 27.40
N TYR A 155 -6.56 23.97 27.28
CA TYR A 155 -5.84 24.37 26.06
C TYR A 155 -6.37 25.66 25.39
N PRO A 156 -5.72 26.82 25.63
CA PRO A 156 -6.17 28.11 25.12
C PRO A 156 -6.39 28.12 23.59
N GLU A 157 -7.40 28.88 23.12
CA GLU A 157 -7.71 28.99 21.69
C GLU A 157 -6.49 29.48 20.87
N ALA A 158 -5.66 30.35 21.46
CA ALA A 158 -4.42 30.80 20.84
C ALA A 158 -3.46 29.64 20.51
N CYS A 159 -3.34 28.66 21.41
CA CYS A 159 -2.55 27.45 21.17
C CYS A 159 -3.20 26.54 20.12
N LEU A 160 -4.52 26.38 20.13
CA LEU A 160 -5.25 25.64 19.09
C LEU A 160 -5.02 26.26 17.70
N MET A 161 -5.05 27.59 17.60
CA MET A 161 -4.82 28.28 16.34
C MET A 161 -3.39 28.08 15.82
N ALA A 162 -2.40 28.11 16.71
CA ALA A 162 -1.02 27.84 16.34
C ALA A 162 -0.82 26.38 15.87
N VAL A 163 -1.40 25.40 16.57
CA VAL A 163 -1.37 24.00 16.14
C VAL A 163 -2.13 23.80 14.81
N ALA A 164 -3.27 24.45 14.63
CA ALA A 164 -4.03 24.42 13.39
C ALA A 164 -3.18 24.88 12.19
N GLN A 165 -2.39 25.95 12.35
CA GLN A 165 -1.46 26.41 11.30
C GLN A 165 -0.36 25.37 10.98
N LEU A 166 0.18 24.69 12.00
CA LEU A 166 1.14 23.60 11.79
C LEU A 166 0.52 22.45 11.00
N LEU A 167 -0.70 22.03 11.37
CA LEU A 167 -1.44 20.97 10.67
C LEU A 167 -1.77 21.35 9.23
N MET A 168 -2.20 22.58 8.98
CA MET A 168 -2.41 23.11 7.63
C MET A 168 -1.11 23.05 6.81
N GLY A 169 0.03 23.38 7.42
CA GLY A 169 1.34 23.28 6.77
C GLY A 169 1.70 21.84 6.37
N VAL A 170 1.49 20.88 7.27
CA VAL A 170 1.74 19.46 7.00
C VAL A 170 0.84 18.94 5.87
N GLU A 171 -0.45 19.27 5.91
CA GLU A 171 -1.39 18.81 4.88
C GLU A 171 -1.10 19.45 3.51
N LEU A 172 -0.68 20.72 3.51
CA LEU A 172 -0.24 21.39 2.30
C LEU A 172 0.96 20.68 1.67
N GLU A 173 1.98 20.33 2.46
CA GLU A 173 3.15 19.60 1.96
C GLU A 173 2.79 18.19 1.48
N ARG A 174 1.85 17.50 2.14
CA ARG A 174 1.31 16.21 1.69
C ARG A 174 0.65 16.32 0.31
N VAL A 175 -0.19 17.34 0.11
CA VAL A 175 -0.84 17.63 -1.17
C VAL A 175 0.19 17.94 -2.26
N LYS A 176 1.17 18.81 -1.97
CA LYS A 176 2.28 19.12 -2.90
C LYS A 176 3.08 17.86 -3.26
N GLN A 177 3.37 17.00 -2.30
CA GLN A 177 4.10 15.75 -2.54
C GLN A 177 3.30 14.79 -3.42
N SER A 178 1.99 14.71 -3.24
CA SER A 178 1.10 13.92 -4.12
C SER A 178 1.20 14.40 -5.58
N TYR A 179 1.17 15.71 -5.81
CA TYR A 179 1.36 16.27 -7.17
C TYR A 179 2.75 15.98 -7.74
N ARG A 180 3.82 16.03 -6.92
CA ARG A 180 5.18 15.65 -7.35
C ARG A 180 5.26 14.17 -7.74
N ASN A 181 4.60 13.29 -6.99
CA ASN A 181 4.53 11.87 -7.32
C ASN A 181 3.77 11.62 -8.63
N GLN A 182 2.66 12.32 -8.84
CA GLN A 182 1.93 12.26 -10.12
C GLN A 182 2.80 12.75 -11.29
N LEU A 183 3.53 13.86 -11.11
CA LEU A 183 4.47 14.36 -12.11
C LEU A 183 5.53 13.32 -12.46
N ALA A 184 6.12 12.67 -11.45
CA ALA A 184 7.14 11.66 -11.64
C ALA A 184 6.59 10.45 -12.44
N ILE A 185 5.37 10.01 -12.16
CA ILE A 185 4.71 8.93 -12.92
C ILE A 185 4.54 9.34 -14.38
N ILE A 186 4.09 10.58 -14.66
CA ILE A 186 3.89 11.01 -16.04
C ILE A 186 5.21 11.15 -16.81
N VAL A 187 6.27 11.68 -16.17
CA VAL A 187 7.60 11.73 -16.79
C VAL A 187 8.09 10.31 -17.10
N LEU A 188 7.90 9.35 -16.20
CA LEU A 188 8.26 7.95 -16.42
C LEU A 188 7.45 7.31 -17.55
N THR A 189 6.15 7.59 -17.69
CA THR A 189 5.34 7.04 -18.79
C THR A 189 5.74 7.61 -20.14
N VAL A 190 6.07 8.91 -20.22
CA VAL A 190 6.60 9.53 -21.45
C VAL A 190 7.94 8.91 -21.84
N LEU A 191 8.88 8.78 -20.90
CA LEU A 191 10.17 8.13 -21.16
C LEU A 191 10.01 6.66 -21.57
N GLY A 192 9.13 5.92 -20.88
CA GLY A 192 8.79 4.55 -21.23
C GLY A 192 8.19 4.42 -22.63
N GLY A 193 7.32 5.36 -23.03
CA GLY A 193 6.76 5.44 -24.37
C GLY A 193 7.82 5.67 -25.44
N VAL A 194 8.78 6.57 -25.20
CA VAL A 194 9.90 6.82 -26.13
C VAL A 194 10.77 5.58 -26.29
N VAL A 195 11.17 4.95 -25.18
CA VAL A 195 11.99 3.72 -25.20
C VAL A 195 11.23 2.58 -25.89
N GLY A 196 9.95 2.39 -25.57
CA GLY A 196 9.09 1.40 -26.21
C GLY A 196 8.93 1.64 -27.72
N GLY A 197 8.80 2.90 -28.14
CA GLY A 197 8.77 3.31 -29.56
C GLY A 197 10.06 2.97 -30.30
N VAL A 198 11.22 3.21 -29.68
CA VAL A 198 12.52 2.84 -30.26
C VAL A 198 12.65 1.34 -30.41
N ILE A 199 12.28 0.57 -29.38
CA ILE A 199 12.35 -0.91 -29.42
C ILE A 199 11.44 -1.46 -30.52
N THR A 200 10.18 -1.03 -30.57
CA THR A 200 9.22 -1.47 -31.60
C THR A 200 9.68 -1.11 -33.01
N TYR A 201 10.25 0.09 -33.21
CA TYR A 201 10.85 0.49 -34.47
C TYR A 201 12.01 -0.43 -34.89
N VAL A 202 12.94 -0.73 -33.97
CA VAL A 202 14.09 -1.63 -34.25
C VAL A 202 13.63 -3.03 -34.62
N VAL A 203 12.63 -3.58 -33.91
CA VAL A 203 12.05 -4.90 -34.21
C VAL A 203 11.39 -4.90 -35.58
N TRP A 204 10.55 -3.90 -35.87
CA TRP A 204 9.87 -3.78 -37.17
C TRP A 204 10.86 -3.66 -38.33
N ARG A 205 11.94 -2.87 -38.15
CA ARG A 205 13.00 -2.73 -39.15
C ARG A 205 13.71 -4.05 -39.42
N ARG A 206 14.00 -4.85 -38.39
CA ARG A 206 14.61 -6.19 -38.58
C ARG A 206 13.68 -7.15 -39.34
N LEU A 207 12.38 -7.14 -39.02
CA LEU A 207 11.38 -7.99 -39.68
C LEU A 207 11.15 -7.62 -41.15
N THR A 208 11.17 -6.33 -41.49
CA THR A 208 11.03 -5.88 -42.88
C THR A 208 12.26 -6.24 -43.72
N THR A 209 13.47 -6.09 -43.16
CA THR A 209 14.69 -6.51 -43.85
C THR A 209 14.75 -8.02 -44.09
N SER A 210 14.27 -8.83 -43.14
CA SER A 210 14.25 -10.29 -43.31
C SER A 210 13.24 -10.73 -44.37
N LYS A 211 12.08 -10.10 -44.45
CA LYS A 211 11.10 -10.34 -45.53
C LYS A 211 11.68 -9.99 -46.91
N ALA A 212 12.31 -8.82 -47.05
CA ALA A 212 12.94 -8.41 -48.32
C ALA A 212 14.03 -9.40 -48.76
N GLN A 213 14.85 -9.90 -47.82
CA GLN A 213 15.84 -10.95 -48.11
C GLN A 213 15.18 -12.27 -48.51
N GLN A 214 14.07 -12.68 -47.88
CA GLN A 214 13.34 -13.88 -48.27
C GLN A 214 12.70 -13.75 -49.66
N GLU A 215 12.17 -12.58 -50.01
CA GLU A 215 11.60 -12.33 -51.34
C GLU A 215 12.69 -12.30 -52.42
N ALA A 216 13.83 -11.67 -52.17
CA ALA A 216 14.98 -11.72 -53.07
C ALA A 216 15.48 -13.16 -53.30
N ALA A 217 15.60 -13.95 -52.22
CA ALA A 217 15.99 -15.35 -52.31
C ALA A 217 14.95 -16.24 -53.05
N LYS A 218 13.66 -15.89 -52.98
CA LYS A 218 12.61 -16.58 -53.75
C LYS A 218 12.64 -16.19 -55.23
N ALA A 219 12.87 -14.93 -55.56
CA ALA A 219 12.98 -14.45 -56.94
C ALA A 219 14.15 -15.12 -57.69
N GLU A 220 15.29 -15.30 -57.02
CA GLU A 220 16.44 -16.00 -57.57
C GLU A 220 16.13 -17.47 -57.89
N LYS A 221 15.38 -18.15 -57.02
CA LYS A 221 14.92 -19.54 -57.27
C LYS A 221 13.88 -19.66 -58.40
N SER A 222 13.07 -18.62 -58.63
CA SER A 222 12.08 -18.61 -59.73
C SER A 222 12.72 -18.39 -61.11
N SER A 223 13.79 -17.59 -61.18
CA SER A 223 14.57 -17.35 -62.40
C SER A 223 15.26 -18.62 -62.93
N ASN A 224 15.80 -19.44 -62.03
CA ASN A 224 16.53 -20.65 -62.41
C ASN A 224 15.64 -21.88 -62.73
N GLY A 225 14.30 -21.70 -62.71
CA GLY A 225 13.31 -22.77 -62.91
C GLY A 225 12.77 -22.94 -64.33
N LYS A 226 13.05 -22.04 -65.28
CA LYS A 226 12.63 -22.20 -66.69
C LYS A 226 13.65 -23.04 -67.48
N LYS A 227 13.88 -24.27 -67.05
CA LYS A 227 14.43 -25.33 -67.91
C LYS A 227 13.29 -26.24 -68.29
N TRP A 228 12.89 -26.16 -69.56
CA TRP A 228 11.85 -26.96 -70.20
C TRP A 228 11.90 -28.43 -69.74
N SER A 229 10.92 -28.85 -68.94
CA SER A 229 10.64 -30.27 -68.75
C SER A 229 9.79 -30.75 -69.93
N ILE A 230 10.46 -31.43 -70.83
CA ILE A 230 9.90 -32.24 -71.91
C ILE A 230 8.86 -33.21 -71.33
N CYS A 231 7.77 -33.37 -72.08
CA CYS A 231 6.65 -34.28 -71.90
C CYS A 231 6.99 -35.57 -71.14
N ARG A 232 6.19 -35.90 -70.11
CA ARG A 232 5.96 -37.29 -69.70
C ARG A 232 4.48 -37.63 -69.82
N PRO A 233 4.17 -38.84 -70.32
CA PRO A 233 2.83 -39.20 -70.78
C PRO A 233 1.91 -39.55 -69.61
N ALA A 234 0.62 -39.46 -69.90
CA ALA A 234 -0.46 -39.99 -69.09
C ALA A 234 -0.21 -41.47 -68.74
N MET A 235 -0.24 -41.80 -67.45
CA MET A 235 -0.45 -43.17 -67.00
C MET A 235 -1.67 -43.20 -66.08
N TRP A 236 -2.62 -44.01 -66.54
CA TRP A 236 -3.84 -44.46 -65.91
C TRP A 236 -3.56 -45.34 -64.68
N LYS A 237 -4.64 -45.70 -63.97
CA LYS A 237 -4.80 -46.80 -62.99
C LYS A 237 -4.46 -46.47 -61.53
N ASP A 238 -5.16 -46.98 -60.53
CA ASP A 238 -6.25 -47.95 -60.51
C ASP A 238 -7.06 -47.78 -59.20
N GLU A 239 -8.34 -48.02 -59.38
CA GLU A 239 -9.37 -48.30 -58.39
C GLU A 239 -9.10 -49.64 -57.69
N LYS A 240 -9.07 -49.66 -56.34
CA LYS A 240 -9.36 -50.89 -55.57
C LYS A 240 -10.08 -50.59 -54.24
N HIS A 241 -11.36 -50.95 -54.25
CA HIS A 241 -12.15 -51.36 -53.10
C HIS A 241 -11.57 -52.60 -52.38
N HIS A 242 -11.93 -52.75 -51.09
CA HIS A 242 -12.26 -53.97 -50.31
C HIS A 242 -11.79 -53.79 -48.86
N HIS A 243 -12.68 -53.60 -47.89
CA HIS A 243 -13.56 -54.56 -47.18
C HIS A 243 -12.90 -55.34 -46.03
N HIS A 244 -13.53 -55.17 -44.86
CA HIS A 244 -13.75 -56.09 -43.74
C HIS A 244 -12.58 -56.61 -42.86
N GLN A 245 -12.65 -56.21 -41.56
CA GLN A 245 -12.80 -57.03 -40.33
C GLN A 245 -12.54 -58.55 -40.43
N PRO A 246 -12.07 -59.27 -39.37
CA PRO A 246 -12.73 -59.27 -38.04
C PRO A 246 -11.88 -59.67 -36.79
N THR A 247 -12.59 -59.80 -35.64
CA THR A 247 -12.35 -60.66 -34.45
C THR A 247 -11.18 -60.32 -33.52
N ASN A 248 -11.38 -59.96 -32.24
CA ASN A 248 -11.96 -60.65 -31.06
C ASN A 248 -10.81 -60.95 -30.07
N ASN A 249 -10.84 -60.34 -28.89
CA ASN A 249 -11.24 -61.05 -27.68
C ASN A 249 -11.27 -60.11 -26.47
N ASP A 250 -12.41 -60.18 -25.80
CA ASP A 250 -12.68 -59.84 -24.41
C ASP A 250 -11.63 -60.49 -23.48
N ASP A 251 -11.23 -59.88 -22.36
CA ASP A 251 -11.97 -60.04 -21.10
C ASP A 251 -11.91 -58.83 -20.14
N ARG A 252 -13.07 -58.63 -19.52
CA ARG A 252 -13.49 -57.81 -18.36
C ARG A 252 -12.78 -58.24 -17.03
N PRO A 253 -13.07 -57.67 -15.82
CA PRO A 253 -14.04 -56.61 -15.48
C PRO A 253 -13.61 -55.51 -14.46
N LEU A 254 -14.41 -54.43 -14.46
CA LEU A 254 -14.96 -53.65 -13.33
C LEU A 254 -14.02 -52.97 -12.30
N SER A 255 -14.06 -51.62 -12.25
CA SER A 255 -14.87 -50.90 -11.24
C SER A 255 -14.78 -49.36 -11.36
N ARG A 256 -15.97 -48.73 -11.40
CA ARG A 256 -16.40 -47.37 -10.95
C ARG A 256 -15.61 -46.11 -11.37
N ARG A 257 -16.25 -45.24 -12.19
CA ARG A 257 -16.96 -43.98 -11.80
C ARG A 257 -16.04 -43.03 -11.00
N SER A 258 -15.59 -41.87 -11.51
CA SER A 258 -16.39 -40.78 -12.08
C SER A 258 -15.53 -39.75 -12.85
N SER A 259 -16.07 -39.28 -13.98
CA SER A 259 -15.96 -37.96 -14.65
C SER A 259 -15.53 -36.78 -13.76
N SER A 260 -14.87 -35.70 -14.19
CA SER A 260 -14.55 -35.04 -15.48
C SER A 260 -13.82 -33.73 -15.06
N SER A 261 -12.86 -33.09 -15.73
CA SER A 261 -12.67 -32.79 -17.15
C SER A 261 -11.22 -32.31 -17.36
N SER A 262 -10.52 -32.91 -18.31
CA SER A 262 -9.16 -32.53 -18.72
C SER A 262 -9.19 -32.01 -20.15
N SER A 263 -8.72 -30.78 -20.34
CA SER A 263 -8.68 -30.11 -21.63
C SER A 263 -7.59 -30.69 -22.54
N ARG A 264 -7.90 -30.66 -23.84
CA ARG A 264 -7.24 -31.28 -24.98
C ARG A 264 -5.75 -30.91 -25.11
N ARG A 265 -4.88 -31.93 -25.16
CA ARG A 265 -3.50 -31.82 -25.66
C ARG A 265 -3.48 -32.27 -27.13
N GLY A 266 -3.52 -31.29 -28.03
CA GLY A 266 -3.24 -31.49 -29.46
C GLY A 266 -1.73 -31.51 -29.68
N SER A 267 -1.24 -32.65 -30.18
CA SER A 267 0.10 -32.86 -30.70
C SER A 267 0.31 -32.07 -31.99
N GLN A 268 1.37 -31.26 -32.04
CA GLN A 268 1.87 -30.66 -33.27
C GLN A 268 3.33 -31.06 -33.55
N PRO A 269 3.73 -31.12 -34.83
CA PRO A 269 4.92 -31.81 -35.28
C PRO A 269 6.19 -30.99 -35.08
N ARG A 270 7.26 -31.71 -34.74
CA ARG A 270 8.64 -31.24 -34.69
C ARG A 270 9.06 -30.73 -36.07
N THR A 271 9.39 -29.44 -36.15
CA THR A 271 10.38 -28.94 -37.10
C THR A 271 11.52 -28.31 -36.31
N SER A 272 12.71 -28.86 -36.54
CA SER A 272 13.99 -28.36 -36.09
C SER A 272 14.38 -27.15 -36.93
N LEU A 273 14.87 -26.09 -36.29
CA LEU A 273 15.76 -25.07 -36.88
C LEU A 273 16.30 -24.18 -35.76
N SER A 274 17.55 -24.47 -35.41
CA SER A 274 18.67 -23.52 -35.26
C SER A 274 18.42 -22.18 -34.55
N SER A 275 18.96 -22.09 -33.33
CA SER A 275 20.01 -21.11 -32.94
C SER A 275 19.89 -19.70 -33.54
N LEU A 276 19.39 -18.75 -32.75
CA LEU A 276 20.05 -17.48 -32.41
C LEU A 276 19.05 -16.62 -31.62
N ALA A 277 19.18 -16.61 -30.29
CA ALA A 277 18.52 -15.63 -29.45
C ALA A 277 19.47 -15.23 -28.33
N THR A 278 20.42 -14.36 -28.67
CA THR A 278 21.17 -13.55 -27.71
C THR A 278 20.18 -12.53 -27.13
N ALA A 279 19.39 -12.97 -26.15
CA ALA A 279 18.57 -12.10 -25.33
C ALA A 279 19.47 -11.50 -24.25
N THR A 280 20.08 -10.36 -24.54
CA THR A 280 20.63 -9.46 -23.51
C THR A 280 19.47 -8.76 -22.82
N THR A 281 18.70 -9.50 -22.03
CA THR A 281 17.93 -8.93 -20.93
C THR A 281 18.95 -8.55 -19.86
N ALA A 282 19.45 -7.31 -19.93
CA ALA A 282 20.08 -6.67 -18.79
C ALA A 282 18.97 -6.44 -17.76
N SER A 283 18.68 -7.49 -16.99
CA SER A 283 17.88 -7.40 -15.78
C SER A 283 18.63 -6.46 -14.84
N LEU A 284 18.16 -5.22 -14.74
CA LEU A 284 18.40 -4.37 -13.58
C LEU A 284 17.74 -5.06 -12.38
N THR A 285 18.40 -6.08 -11.85
CA THR A 285 18.24 -6.48 -10.46
C THR A 285 18.70 -5.31 -9.63
N ILE A 286 17.76 -4.43 -9.31
CA ILE A 286 17.87 -3.54 -8.16
C ILE A 286 18.09 -4.49 -6.99
N LEU A 287 19.34 -4.63 -6.56
CA LEU A 287 19.66 -5.22 -5.28
C LEU A 287 19.02 -4.30 -4.23
N SER A 288 17.78 -4.62 -3.86
CA SER A 288 17.21 -4.20 -2.60
C SER A 288 17.96 -4.95 -1.50
N THR A 289 19.20 -4.54 -1.24
CA THR A 289 19.89 -4.80 0.03
C THR A 289 19.17 -3.96 1.08
N SER A 290 17.94 -4.36 1.41
CA SER A 290 17.28 -3.90 2.61
C SER A 290 18.14 -4.39 3.78
N PRO A 291 18.68 -3.50 4.62
CA PRO A 291 19.44 -3.93 5.77
C PRO A 291 18.53 -4.81 6.61
N SER A 292 18.95 -6.04 6.84
CA SER A 292 18.31 -7.03 7.71
C SER A 292 18.49 -6.66 9.18
N GLY A 293 18.16 -5.41 9.53
CA GLY A 293 17.85 -5.04 10.90
C GLY A 293 16.41 -5.45 11.13
N ALA A 294 16.20 -6.55 11.84
CA ALA A 294 14.86 -6.90 12.32
C ALA A 294 14.41 -5.78 13.26
N SER A 295 13.65 -4.82 12.74
CA SER A 295 12.94 -3.85 13.57
C SER A 295 11.79 -4.61 14.22
N ALA A 296 11.77 -4.68 15.54
CA ALA A 296 10.57 -5.09 16.24
C ALA A 296 9.44 -4.10 15.90
N TYR A 297 8.22 -4.59 15.77
CA TYR A 297 7.02 -3.81 15.54
C TYR A 297 5.96 -4.14 16.60
N PRO A 298 5.07 -3.18 16.94
CA PRO A 298 4.02 -3.41 17.92
C PRO A 298 3.05 -4.47 17.41
N CYS A 299 2.79 -5.48 18.23
CA CYS A 299 1.89 -6.57 17.91
C CYS A 299 0.53 -6.37 18.56
N THR A 300 -0.50 -6.28 17.72
CA THR A 300 -1.90 -6.25 18.17
C THR A 300 -2.50 -7.65 18.11
N GLY A 301 -3.14 -8.10 19.18
CA GLY A 301 -3.97 -9.32 19.19
C GLY A 301 -3.22 -10.65 19.36
N HIS A 302 -1.92 -10.63 19.62
CA HIS A 302 -1.18 -11.85 19.97
C HIS A 302 -1.37 -12.25 21.44
N GLU A 303 -1.58 -11.27 22.32
CA GLU A 303 -1.86 -11.47 23.74
C GLU A 303 -2.93 -10.47 24.22
N PRO A 304 -3.70 -10.81 25.26
CA PRO A 304 -4.65 -9.88 25.84
C PRO A 304 -3.93 -8.72 26.52
N ALA A 305 -4.59 -7.56 26.58
CA ALA A 305 -4.13 -6.45 27.40
C ALA A 305 -3.98 -6.90 28.87
N TRP A 306 -2.99 -6.34 29.56
CA TRP A 306 -2.68 -6.66 30.96
C TRP A 306 -2.94 -5.46 31.84
N ASN A 307 -3.70 -5.69 32.92
CA ASN A 307 -4.01 -4.67 33.92
C ASN A 307 -3.36 -5.05 35.24
N GLN A 308 -2.66 -4.09 35.84
CA GLN A 308 -2.15 -4.21 37.20
C GLN A 308 -2.62 -3.02 38.02
N PHE A 309 -3.40 -3.28 39.06
CA PHE A 309 -3.96 -2.24 39.92
C PHE A 309 -2.98 -1.85 41.02
N PHE A 310 -3.11 -0.62 41.49
CA PHE A 310 -2.34 -0.09 42.61
C PHE A 310 -3.19 0.89 43.44
N VAL A 311 -2.83 1.02 44.70
CA VAL A 311 -3.49 1.92 45.66
C VAL A 311 -2.45 2.65 46.50
N SER A 312 -2.75 3.91 46.84
CA SER A 312 -1.96 4.70 47.78
C SER A 312 -2.05 4.11 49.20
N PRO A 313 -1.10 4.41 50.10
CA PRO A 313 -1.11 3.90 51.47
C PRO A 313 -2.39 4.23 52.25
N ASN A 314 -2.99 5.38 51.95
CA ASN A 314 -4.23 5.85 52.58
C ASN A 314 -5.49 5.37 51.85
N GLY A 315 -5.35 4.65 50.73
CA GLY A 315 -6.46 4.15 49.92
C GLY A 315 -7.26 5.22 49.17
N THR A 316 -6.82 6.49 49.17
CA THR A 316 -7.52 7.61 48.53
C THR A 316 -7.32 7.62 47.02
N ILE A 317 -6.07 7.44 46.58
CA ILE A 317 -5.70 7.33 45.17
C ILE A 317 -5.62 5.84 44.82
N ALA A 318 -6.34 5.46 43.77
CA ALA A 318 -6.34 4.15 43.18
C ALA A 318 -6.11 4.29 41.68
N GLY A 319 -5.38 3.34 41.09
CA GLY A 319 -5.05 3.40 39.67
C GLY A 319 -4.82 2.05 39.04
N VAL A 320 -4.58 2.08 37.73
CA VAL A 320 -4.30 0.91 36.90
C VAL A 320 -3.13 1.23 35.98
N LEU A 321 -2.21 0.27 35.91
CA LEU A 321 -1.24 0.15 34.83
C LEU A 321 -1.86 -0.73 33.77
N HIS A 322 -2.02 -0.19 32.57
CA HIS A 322 -2.65 -0.86 31.45
C HIS A 322 -1.63 -0.99 30.32
N GLY A 323 -1.19 -2.22 30.04
CA GLY A 323 -0.35 -2.55 28.89
C GLY A 323 -1.19 -3.23 27.81
N TRP A 324 -1.05 -2.81 26.55
CA TRP A 324 -1.91 -3.28 25.45
C TRP A 324 -1.17 -3.80 24.21
N LEU A 325 0.16 -3.63 24.14
CA LEU A 325 0.99 -4.11 23.02
C LEU A 325 2.12 -5.02 23.51
N GLY A 326 2.47 -5.99 22.66
CA GLY A 326 3.68 -6.81 22.79
C GLY A 326 4.67 -6.54 21.65
N ASP A 327 5.95 -6.85 21.88
CA ASP A 327 7.01 -6.67 20.87
C ASP A 327 6.98 -7.87 19.94
N CYS A 328 6.79 -7.65 18.64
CA CYS A 328 6.94 -8.69 17.64
C CYS A 328 8.09 -8.45 16.70
N TYR A 329 8.66 -9.53 16.20
CA TYR A 329 9.56 -9.48 15.06
C TYR A 329 9.28 -10.62 14.11
N ASP A 330 9.42 -10.29 12.83
CA ASP A 330 9.30 -11.26 11.75
C ASP A 330 10.62 -12.00 11.60
N ARG A 331 10.61 -13.28 11.94
CA ARG A 331 11.71 -14.19 11.62
C ARG A 331 11.36 -14.94 10.34
N ARG A 332 12.12 -14.69 9.28
CA ARG A 332 12.01 -15.48 8.06
C ARG A 332 12.76 -16.80 8.25
N ASP A 333 12.03 -17.90 8.28
CA ASP A 333 12.60 -19.25 8.25
C ASP A 333 12.52 -19.80 6.84
N CYS A 334 13.60 -20.39 6.35
CA CYS A 334 13.76 -20.78 4.96
C CYS A 334 14.28 -22.20 4.87
N ASP A 335 13.45 -23.10 4.36
CA ASP A 335 13.85 -24.47 4.11
C ASP A 335 14.80 -24.52 2.90
N GLN A 336 16.03 -24.95 3.15
CA GLN A 336 17.00 -25.24 2.10
C GLN A 336 16.82 -26.67 1.61
N ARG A 337 16.27 -26.83 0.40
CA ARG A 337 16.30 -28.12 -0.29
C ARG A 337 17.56 -28.23 -1.12
N CYS A 338 18.44 -29.16 -0.75
CA CYS A 338 19.63 -29.44 -1.51
C CYS A 338 19.48 -30.73 -2.32
N SER A 339 19.74 -30.66 -3.62
CA SER A 339 19.90 -31.83 -4.48
C SER A 339 21.39 -32.05 -4.75
N THR A 340 21.84 -33.31 -4.71
CA THR A 340 23.20 -33.69 -5.06
C THR A 340 23.16 -34.51 -6.34
N SER A 341 23.80 -34.01 -7.40
CA SER A 341 23.95 -34.72 -8.66
C SER A 341 25.40 -35.22 -8.78
N CYS A 342 25.59 -36.52 -8.93
CA CYS A 342 26.90 -37.13 -9.14
C CYS A 342 27.03 -37.61 -10.58
N SER A 343 28.10 -37.21 -11.25
CA SER A 343 28.49 -37.70 -12.57
C SER A 343 29.72 -38.57 -12.46
N SER A 344 29.62 -39.82 -12.91
CA SER A 344 30.75 -40.72 -13.11
C SER A 344 31.23 -40.62 -14.55
N SER A 345 32.40 -40.01 -14.76
CA SER A 345 33.12 -40.07 -16.03
C SER A 345 33.69 -41.47 -16.20
N GLY A 346 33.38 -42.12 -17.32
CA GLY A 346 33.81 -43.48 -17.61
C GLY A 346 35.33 -43.66 -17.54
N SER A 347 35.72 -44.88 -17.16
CA SER A 347 37.07 -45.47 -17.17
C SER A 347 38.15 -44.96 -16.21
N GLY A 348 37.86 -44.02 -15.30
CA GLY A 348 38.73 -43.69 -14.16
C GLY A 348 37.92 -43.48 -12.89
N SER A 349 38.39 -43.97 -11.75
CA SER A 349 37.68 -44.06 -10.45
C SER A 349 37.23 -42.73 -9.79
N SER A 350 37.18 -41.63 -10.54
CA SER A 350 36.84 -40.29 -10.04
C SER A 350 35.35 -39.99 -10.23
N ARG A 351 34.57 -40.08 -9.14
CA ARG A 351 33.17 -39.62 -9.10
C ARG A 351 33.13 -38.16 -8.68
N SER A 352 32.57 -37.28 -9.51
CA SER A 352 32.36 -35.88 -9.15
C SER A 352 30.89 -35.65 -8.77
N CYS A 353 30.65 -35.07 -7.61
CA CYS A 353 29.31 -34.72 -7.12
C CYS A 353 29.19 -33.21 -6.95
N SER A 354 28.12 -32.63 -7.50
CA SER A 354 27.73 -31.23 -7.28
C SER A 354 26.47 -31.18 -6.43
N ARG A 355 26.50 -30.39 -5.36
CA ARG A 355 25.33 -30.11 -4.51
C ARG A 355 24.76 -28.75 -4.88
N LYS A 356 23.50 -28.71 -5.30
CA LYS A 356 22.75 -27.50 -5.60
C LYS A 356 21.68 -27.33 -4.52
N CYS A 357 21.80 -26.29 -3.71
CA CYS A 357 20.78 -25.92 -2.74
C CYS A 357 19.88 -24.85 -3.34
N THR A 358 18.58 -25.08 -3.27
CA THR A 358 17.54 -24.11 -3.58
C THR A 358 16.76 -23.84 -2.31
N THR A 359 16.65 -22.57 -1.95
CA THR A 359 15.72 -22.12 -0.93
C THR A 359 14.31 -22.25 -1.51
N SER A 360 13.60 -23.32 -1.18
CA SER A 360 12.33 -23.63 -1.85
C SER A 360 11.14 -23.02 -1.12
N ASP A 361 11.20 -22.91 0.20
CA ASP A 361 10.06 -22.52 1.02
C ASP A 361 10.54 -21.60 2.15
N CYS A 362 10.39 -20.29 1.97
CA CYS A 362 10.59 -19.33 3.06
C CYS A 362 9.24 -18.91 3.63
N HIS A 363 9.03 -19.07 4.93
CA HIS A 363 7.88 -18.58 5.66
C HIS A 363 8.32 -17.55 6.71
N THR A 364 7.47 -16.59 6.99
CA THR A 364 7.71 -15.61 8.05
C THR A 364 6.98 -16.07 9.30
N ILE A 365 7.71 -16.26 10.39
CA ILE A 365 7.20 -16.58 11.72
C ILE A 365 7.23 -15.29 12.55
N VAL A 366 6.08 -14.88 13.07
CA VAL A 366 5.99 -13.79 14.04
C VAL A 366 6.32 -14.34 15.42
N THR A 367 7.34 -13.80 16.07
CA THR A 367 7.69 -14.16 17.45
C THR A 367 7.45 -12.97 18.37
N VAL A 368 6.84 -13.20 19.53
CA VAL A 368 6.66 -12.19 20.58
C VAL A 368 7.88 -12.23 21.51
N THR A 369 8.64 -11.14 21.61
CA THR A 369 9.78 -11.04 22.57
C THR A 369 9.35 -10.53 23.92
N ARG A 370 8.38 -9.62 23.95
CA ARG A 370 7.86 -9.02 25.17
C ARG A 370 6.35 -8.95 25.14
N THR A 371 5.75 -9.41 26.20
CA THR A 371 4.31 -9.41 26.45
C THR A 371 3.85 -8.06 27.02
N PRO A 372 2.58 -7.68 26.86
CA PRO A 372 2.02 -6.52 27.57
C PRO A 372 2.23 -6.60 29.08
N LYS A 373 2.20 -7.82 29.64
CA LYS A 373 2.49 -8.07 31.05
C LYS A 373 3.92 -7.71 31.44
N GLU A 374 4.92 -8.13 30.66
CA GLU A 374 6.33 -7.84 30.95
C GLU A 374 6.62 -6.34 30.92
N TYR A 375 5.95 -5.60 30.03
CA TYR A 375 6.00 -4.14 29.99
C TYR A 375 5.42 -3.50 31.26
N VAL A 376 4.26 -3.98 31.72
CA VAL A 376 3.66 -3.53 32.98
C VAL A 376 4.56 -3.88 34.17
N ASP A 377 5.05 -5.11 34.25
CA ASP A 377 5.91 -5.60 35.34
C ASP A 377 7.22 -4.79 35.44
N ALA A 378 7.73 -4.26 34.33
CA ALA A 378 8.91 -3.39 34.33
C ALA A 378 8.66 -2.00 34.94
N ILE A 379 7.40 -1.51 34.91
CA ILE A 379 7.00 -0.22 35.50
C ILE A 379 6.62 -0.35 36.97
N VAL A 380 6.16 -1.53 37.42
CA VAL A 380 5.73 -1.78 38.80
C VAL A 380 6.73 -1.29 39.87
N PRO A 381 8.06 -1.55 39.78
CA PRO A 381 9.00 -1.06 40.78
C PRO A 381 9.04 0.47 40.90
N ARG A 382 8.83 1.19 39.79
CA ARG A 382 8.80 2.66 39.77
C ARG A 382 7.54 3.22 40.42
N VAL A 383 6.40 2.56 40.20
CA VAL A 383 5.14 2.90 40.87
C VAL A 383 5.24 2.67 42.38
N ARG A 384 5.88 1.57 42.81
CA ARG A 384 6.18 1.34 44.24
C ARG A 384 7.11 2.39 44.82
N ALA A 385 8.09 2.87 44.05
CA ALA A 385 8.98 3.96 44.49
C ALA A 385 8.22 5.28 44.71
N CYS A 386 7.09 5.50 44.03
CA CYS A 386 6.17 6.61 44.32
C CYS A 386 5.27 6.38 45.55
N GLY A 387 5.44 5.27 46.28
CA GLY A 387 4.73 4.96 47.51
C GLY A 387 3.43 4.16 47.34
N PHE A 388 3.12 3.68 46.14
CA PHE A 388 1.92 2.87 45.89
C PHE A 388 2.14 1.38 46.19
N THR A 389 1.08 0.70 46.62
CA THR A 389 1.03 -0.74 46.81
C THR A 389 0.26 -1.39 45.67
N MET A 390 0.82 -2.45 45.07
CA MET A 390 0.14 -3.19 44.01
C MET A 390 -0.94 -4.10 44.61
N VAL A 391 -2.10 -4.17 43.97
CA VAL A 391 -3.22 -5.02 44.40
C VAL A 391 -3.73 -5.84 43.22
N ASP A 392 -4.21 -7.04 43.47
CA ASP A 392 -4.70 -7.95 42.42
C ASP A 392 -6.03 -7.44 41.82
N ALA A 393 -6.84 -6.79 42.64
CA ALA A 393 -8.06 -6.13 42.23
C ALA A 393 -8.32 -4.92 43.15
N LEU A 394 -8.95 -3.88 42.61
CA LEU A 394 -9.51 -2.82 43.44
C LEU A 394 -10.69 -3.43 44.21
N ALA A 395 -10.48 -3.70 45.50
CA ALA A 395 -11.52 -4.26 46.36
C ALA A 395 -12.72 -3.32 46.33
N GLY A 396 -13.81 -3.76 45.68
CA GLY A 396 -15.11 -3.12 45.79
C GLY A 396 -15.65 -3.33 47.19
N SER A 397 -15.10 -2.60 48.16
CA SER A 397 -15.78 -2.38 49.44
C SER A 397 -17.15 -1.81 49.08
N GLY A 398 -18.19 -2.60 49.34
CA GLY A 398 -19.48 -2.55 48.65
C GLY A 398 -19.95 -1.15 48.23
N SER A 399 -20.25 -1.04 46.93
CA SER A 399 -21.03 0.04 46.28
C SER A 399 -20.28 1.20 45.62
N ILE A 400 -18.99 1.45 45.88
CA ILE A 400 -18.24 2.47 45.13
C ILE A 400 -17.45 1.80 44.00
N VAL A 401 -18.01 1.84 42.79
CA VAL A 401 -17.26 1.52 41.56
C VAL A 401 -16.21 2.62 41.40
N VAL A 402 -14.97 2.32 41.78
CA VAL A 402 -13.84 3.22 41.56
C VAL A 402 -13.58 3.27 40.06
N THR A 403 -14.12 4.28 39.39
CA THR A 403 -13.85 4.54 37.98
C THR A 403 -12.45 5.12 37.85
N VAL A 404 -11.50 4.27 37.47
CA VAL A 404 -10.15 4.70 37.13
C VAL A 404 -10.21 5.29 35.72
N ALA A 405 -10.49 6.59 35.62
CA ALA A 405 -10.78 7.26 34.35
C ALA A 405 -9.70 8.28 33.95
N GLU A 406 -9.01 8.88 34.92
CA GLU A 406 -8.10 9.99 34.63
C GLU A 406 -6.72 9.46 34.23
N ARG A 407 -6.33 9.71 32.98
CA ARG A 407 -5.01 9.37 32.49
C ARG A 407 -3.96 10.28 33.12
N VAL A 408 -2.90 9.70 33.66
CA VAL A 408 -1.69 10.44 34.02
C VAL A 408 -0.91 10.65 32.74
N GLY A 409 -1.03 11.84 32.13
CA GLY A 409 -0.54 12.13 30.79
C GLY A 409 0.99 12.09 30.73
N ASN A 410 1.58 10.94 30.44
CA ASN A 410 3.00 10.78 30.15
C ASN A 410 3.20 10.10 28.79
N PRO A 411 3.41 10.88 27.72
CA PRO A 411 3.56 10.33 26.37
C PRO A 411 4.82 9.46 26.18
N ARG A 412 5.88 9.67 26.99
CA ARG A 412 7.12 8.86 26.91
C ARG A 412 6.90 7.46 27.47
N LEU A 413 6.13 7.35 28.56
CA LEU A 413 5.75 6.07 29.12
C LEU A 413 4.99 5.22 28.11
N GLU A 414 4.05 5.83 27.40
CA GLU A 414 3.25 5.14 26.37
C GLU A 414 4.07 4.77 25.14
N ARG A 415 5.05 5.58 24.75
CA ARG A 415 5.92 5.29 23.60
C ARG A 415 6.96 4.21 23.90
N ASP A 416 7.63 4.32 25.04
CA ASP A 416 8.82 3.51 25.36
C ASP A 416 8.48 2.21 26.10
N TRP A 417 7.35 2.19 26.82
CA TRP A 417 6.93 1.04 27.61
C TRP A 417 5.56 0.50 27.21
N TRP A 418 4.80 1.19 26.36
CA TRP A 418 3.45 0.76 25.93
C TRP A 418 2.53 0.48 27.11
N VAL A 419 2.73 1.26 28.18
CA VAL A 419 1.94 1.24 29.41
C VAL A 419 1.31 2.60 29.60
N ARG A 420 0.01 2.57 29.89
CA ARG A 420 -0.76 3.73 30.30
C ARG A 420 -1.01 3.65 31.79
N VAL A 421 -0.85 4.77 32.46
CA VAL A 421 -1.19 4.93 33.88
C VAL A 421 -2.49 5.73 33.96
N SER A 422 -3.48 5.18 34.64
CA SER A 422 -4.71 5.90 34.95
C SER A 422 -4.97 5.86 36.46
N VAL A 423 -5.58 6.91 36.98
CA VAL A 423 -5.97 7.08 38.39
C VAL A 423 -7.45 7.46 38.50
N ASN A 424 -8.03 7.31 39.68
CA ASN A 424 -9.40 7.70 39.98
C ASN A 424 -9.60 9.23 40.03
N GLY A 425 -8.54 9.98 40.26
CA GLY A 425 -8.55 11.45 40.23
C GLY A 425 -7.14 12.01 40.33
N LEU A 426 -6.93 13.22 39.80
CA LEU A 426 -5.64 13.90 39.86
C LEU A 426 -5.45 14.71 41.16
N ASN A 427 -6.56 15.13 41.76
CA ASN A 427 -6.67 16.11 42.84
C ASN A 427 -7.58 15.57 43.96
N VAL A 428 -7.25 14.37 44.44
CA VAL A 428 -8.06 13.60 45.41
C VAL A 428 -7.93 14.15 46.82
N THR A 429 -6.71 14.55 47.24
CA THR A 429 -6.50 15.09 48.59
C THR A 429 -6.89 16.56 48.68
N ARG A 430 -6.69 17.32 47.59
CA ARG A 430 -6.99 18.74 47.51
C ARG A 430 -7.56 19.08 46.13
N GLY A 431 -8.67 19.78 46.07
CA GLY A 431 -9.32 20.09 44.79
C GLY A 431 -8.56 21.07 43.88
N ASP A 432 -7.62 21.85 44.44
CA ASP A 432 -6.87 22.90 43.75
C ASP A 432 -5.48 22.48 43.28
N GLN A 433 -5.00 21.29 43.67
CA GLN A 433 -3.63 20.86 43.44
C GLN A 433 -3.58 19.37 43.08
N THR A 434 -2.75 19.02 42.09
CA THR A 434 -2.43 17.63 41.79
C THR A 434 -1.67 17.00 42.95
N ASP A 435 -2.09 15.80 43.38
CA ASP A 435 -1.42 15.06 44.43
C ASP A 435 0.05 14.75 44.07
N ASP A 436 0.98 14.96 45.02
CA ASP A 436 2.43 14.74 44.81
C ASP A 436 2.74 13.30 44.35
N MET A 437 1.97 12.32 44.83
CA MET A 437 2.10 10.93 44.38
C MET A 437 1.74 10.77 42.90
N VAL A 438 0.75 11.50 42.40
CA VAL A 438 0.36 11.49 40.98
C VAL A 438 1.39 12.23 40.13
N LEU A 439 1.97 13.32 40.64
CA LEU A 439 3.11 13.98 40.00
C LEU A 439 4.32 13.03 39.88
N CYS A 440 4.58 12.20 40.91
CA CYS A 440 5.61 11.16 40.85
C CYS A 440 5.32 10.13 39.74
N LEU A 441 4.06 9.68 39.58
CA LEU A 441 3.66 8.80 38.48
C LEU A 441 3.93 9.44 37.10
N HIS A 442 3.60 10.73 36.96
CA HIS A 442 3.92 11.48 35.75
C HIS A 442 5.43 11.55 35.49
N GLY A 443 6.29 11.57 36.52
CA GLY A 443 7.75 11.58 36.36
C GLY A 443 8.38 10.25 35.90
N ILE A 444 7.64 9.13 35.89
CA ILE A 444 8.20 7.79 35.59
C ILE A 444 8.84 7.70 34.20
N GLY A 445 8.27 8.40 33.20
CA GLY A 445 8.73 8.41 31.81
C GLY A 445 9.90 9.37 31.50
N GLY A 446 10.44 10.06 32.50
CA GLY A 446 11.62 10.92 32.38
C GLY A 446 11.31 12.39 32.21
#